data_AF-A0AA91A4B9-F1
#
_entry.id   AF-A0AA91A4B9-F1
#
_cell.length_a   1.000
_cell.length_b   1.000
_cell.length_c   1.000
_cell.angle_alpha   90.00
_cell.angle_beta   90.00
_cell.angle_gamma   90.00
#
_symmetry.space_group_name_H-M   'P 1'
#
loop_
_entity.id
_entity.type
_entity.pdbx_description
1 polymer ?
#
loop_
_entity_poly.entity_id
_entity_poly.type
_entity_poly.pdbx_seq_one_letter_code
_entity_poly.pdbx_strand_id
1 'polypeptide(L)'
;MKVSTKQSSKIECLKFLEPFIKKEWFKKLVCFVKRMRKNKIVRWVTNIAFIFIVMRIGLYYSYISAHTILEFPFWVWGIIPAIAIFVLLFVVGAKGKEVPFAIFFGCCVGIFITGLLIMLVQSTNYWFANSESYHREAYVMGKKHITNNGYRHWFSKFNVSLIFLDNKEYFRLDDSDIYKTCDQGDTVNVTLCKGLYGIPIVKDLKTEVVPAD
;
A
#
# COMPACT_ATOMS: atom_id res chain seq x y z
N MET A 1 -34.79 -26.76 3.87
CA MET A 1 -34.74 -25.52 4.70
C MET A 1 -33.30 -25.29 5.15
N LYS A 2 -32.59 -24.30 4.59
CA LYS A 2 -31.26 -23.88 5.06
C LYS A 2 -31.37 -22.44 5.56
N VAL A 3 -31.45 -22.28 6.88
CA VAL A 3 -31.58 -20.99 7.55
C VAL A 3 -30.20 -20.33 7.64
N SER A 4 -30.02 -19.29 6.83
CA SER A 4 -29.40 -17.99 7.17
C SER A 4 -28.43 -17.95 8.37
N THR A 5 -27.22 -18.50 8.23
CA THR A 5 -26.11 -18.28 9.18
C THR A 5 -25.54 -16.85 9.13
N LYS A 6 -25.79 -16.10 8.04
CA LYS A 6 -25.26 -14.74 7.82
C LYS A 6 -25.99 -13.64 8.60
N GLN A 7 -27.23 -13.91 9.02
CA GLN A 7 -28.04 -12.98 9.80
C GLN A 7 -27.72 -13.07 11.30
N SER A 8 -27.29 -14.25 11.76
CA SER A 8 -26.92 -14.52 13.15
C SER A 8 -25.69 -13.73 13.62
N SER A 9 -24.61 -13.65 12.81
CA SER A 9 -23.38 -12.92 13.20
C SER A 9 -23.54 -11.40 13.25
N LYS A 10 -24.40 -10.83 12.39
CA LYS A 10 -24.79 -9.40 12.45
C LYS A 10 -25.58 -9.08 13.72
N ILE A 11 -26.48 -9.99 14.12
CA ILE A 11 -27.29 -9.85 15.34
C ILE A 11 -26.40 -9.98 16.59
N GLU A 12 -25.40 -10.86 16.58
CA GLU A 12 -24.44 -11.01 17.67
C GLU A 12 -23.54 -9.79 17.86
N CYS A 13 -23.02 -9.22 16.77
CA CYS A 13 -22.21 -8.01 16.81
C CYS A 13 -23.03 -6.79 17.30
N LEU A 14 -24.32 -6.73 16.97
CA LEU A 14 -25.26 -5.72 17.47
C LEU A 14 -25.59 -5.91 18.96
N LYS A 15 -25.72 -7.15 19.44
CA LYS A 15 -25.93 -7.48 20.86
C LYS A 15 -24.72 -7.09 21.73
N PHE A 16 -23.50 -7.23 21.21
CA PHE A 16 -22.28 -6.78 21.90
C PHE A 16 -22.24 -5.25 22.05
N LEU A 17 -22.78 -4.51 21.08
CA LEU A 17 -22.85 -3.05 21.10
C LEU A 17 -24.06 -2.50 21.87
N GLU A 18 -25.10 -3.30 22.10
CA GLU A 18 -26.30 -2.94 22.85
C GLU A 18 -26.03 -2.28 24.22
N PRO A 19 -25.13 -2.81 25.07
CA PRO A 19 -24.79 -2.16 26.34
C PRO A 19 -24.04 -0.84 26.16
N PHE A 20 -23.31 -0.64 25.05
CA PHE A 20 -22.64 0.62 24.74
C PHE A 20 -23.62 1.66 24.17
N ILE A 21 -24.57 1.24 23.32
CA ILE A 21 -25.58 2.11 22.68
C ILE A 21 -26.54 2.71 23.72
N LYS A 22 -26.84 1.96 24.80
CA LYS A 22 -27.73 2.41 25.88
C LYS A 22 -27.07 3.44 26.81
N LYS A 23 -25.74 3.57 26.81
CA LYS A 23 -25.04 4.52 27.69
C LYS A 23 -25.29 5.96 27.24
N GLU A 24 -25.54 6.82 28.21
CA GLU A 24 -25.90 8.22 27.96
C GLU A 24 -24.78 9.02 27.29
N TRP A 25 -23.51 8.70 27.61
CA TRP A 25 -22.36 9.29 26.93
C TRP A 25 -22.31 8.92 25.44
N PHE A 26 -22.75 7.72 25.06
CA PHE A 26 -22.78 7.29 23.65
C PHE A 26 -23.86 8.04 22.87
N LYS A 27 -25.05 8.24 23.48
CA LYS A 27 -26.09 9.11 22.90
C LYS A 27 -25.60 10.54 22.73
N LYS A 28 -24.89 11.10 23.72
CA LYS A 28 -24.27 12.43 23.63
C LYS A 28 -23.22 12.49 22.51
N LEU A 29 -22.38 11.45 22.37
CA LEU A 29 -21.37 11.34 21.30
C LEU A 29 -22.03 11.30 19.91
N VAL A 30 -23.06 10.48 19.72
CA VAL A 30 -23.79 10.39 18.44
C VAL A 30 -24.48 11.71 18.09
N CYS A 31 -25.14 12.35 19.05
CA CYS A 31 -25.72 13.68 18.86
C CYS A 31 -24.67 14.74 18.53
N PHE A 32 -23.50 14.69 19.18
CA PHE A 32 -22.37 15.57 18.91
C PHE A 32 -21.84 15.36 17.49
N VAL A 33 -21.58 14.12 17.07
CA VAL A 33 -21.15 13.79 15.69
C VAL A 33 -22.19 14.25 14.67
N LYS A 34 -23.49 14.07 14.95
CA LYS A 34 -24.56 14.50 14.05
C LYS A 34 -24.63 16.03 13.93
N ARG A 35 -24.36 16.76 15.01
CA ARG A 35 -24.30 18.23 15.06
C ARG A 35 -23.05 18.76 14.34
N MET A 36 -21.89 18.12 14.56
CA MET A 36 -20.63 18.37 13.84
C MET A 36 -20.80 18.18 12.33
N ARG A 37 -21.50 17.12 11.90
CA ARG A 37 -21.76 16.81 10.48
C ARG A 37 -22.70 17.80 9.79
N LYS A 38 -23.61 18.43 10.54
CA LYS A 38 -24.52 19.49 10.02
C LYS A 38 -23.81 20.84 9.87
N ASN A 39 -22.77 21.10 10.66
CA ASN A 39 -22.00 22.34 10.56
C ASN A 39 -21.07 22.29 9.34
N LYS A 40 -21.32 23.18 8.36
CA LYS A 40 -20.57 23.24 7.10
C LYS A 40 -19.07 23.44 7.34
N ILE A 41 -18.68 24.29 8.29
CA ILE A 41 -17.27 24.58 8.60
C ILE A 41 -16.57 23.35 9.18
N VAL A 42 -17.19 22.69 10.16
CA VAL A 42 -16.63 21.47 10.78
C VAL A 42 -16.50 20.35 9.75
N ARG A 43 -17.48 20.19 8.84
CA ARG A 43 -17.41 19.22 7.75
C ARG A 43 -16.21 19.48 6.83
N TRP A 44 -15.96 20.75 6.49
CA TRP A 44 -14.79 21.14 5.69
C TRP A 44 -13.48 20.85 6.41
N VAL A 45 -13.35 21.23 7.68
CA VAL A 45 -12.14 20.95 8.49
C VAL A 45 -11.89 19.45 8.60
N THR A 46 -12.94 18.66 8.84
CA THR A 46 -12.85 17.19 8.92
C THR A 46 -12.40 16.58 7.60
N ASN A 47 -12.92 17.07 6.46
CA ASN A 47 -12.52 16.61 5.14
C ASN A 47 -11.05 16.97 4.83
N ILE A 48 -10.61 18.18 5.19
CA ILE A 48 -9.21 18.60 5.01
C ILE A 48 -8.28 17.72 5.86
N ALA A 49 -8.60 17.53 7.15
CA ALA A 49 -7.84 16.64 8.02
C ALA A 49 -7.77 15.20 7.48
N PHE A 50 -8.89 14.69 6.95
CA PHE A 50 -8.94 13.39 6.31
C PHE A 50 -8.02 13.31 5.08
N ILE A 51 -8.00 14.33 4.21
CA ILE A 51 -7.10 14.39 3.06
C ILE A 51 -5.64 14.35 3.52
N PHE A 52 -5.27 15.11 4.55
CA PHE A 52 -3.91 15.10 5.10
C PHE A 52 -3.52 13.71 5.63
N ILE A 53 -4.42 13.04 6.36
CA ILE A 53 -4.18 11.69 6.88
C ILE A 53 -3.97 10.70 5.74
N VAL A 54 -4.90 10.67 4.76
CA VAL A 54 -4.81 9.78 3.59
C VAL A 54 -3.54 10.04 2.80
N MET A 55 -3.18 11.31 2.60
CA MET A 55 -1.94 11.69 1.91
C MET A 55 -0.70 11.17 2.66
N ARG A 56 -0.64 11.32 3.99
CA ARG A 56 0.50 10.83 4.78
C ARG A 56 0.61 9.31 4.75
N ILE A 57 -0.52 8.60 4.83
CA ILE A 57 -0.55 7.14 4.67
C ILE A 57 -0.04 6.74 3.28
N GLY A 58 -0.49 7.42 2.22
CA GLY A 58 -0.06 7.14 0.85
C GLY A 58 1.44 7.38 0.61
N LEU A 59 2.00 8.47 1.15
CA LEU A 59 3.43 8.75 1.09
C LEU A 59 4.24 7.71 1.86
N TYR A 60 3.78 7.34 3.06
CA TYR A 60 4.45 6.33 3.87
C TYR A 60 4.42 4.94 3.23
N TYR A 61 3.30 4.56 2.61
CA TYR A 61 3.20 3.33 1.85
C TYR A 61 4.13 3.33 0.63
N SER A 62 4.21 4.46 -0.09
CA SER A 62 5.12 4.60 -1.22
C SER A 62 6.58 4.40 -0.80
N TYR A 63 6.95 4.91 0.37
CA TYR A 63 8.27 4.68 0.97
C TYR A 63 8.52 3.19 1.26
N ILE A 64 7.59 2.50 1.95
CA ILE A 64 7.71 1.06 2.24
C ILE A 64 7.84 0.24 0.95
N SER A 65 7.01 0.53 -0.05
CA SER A 65 7.04 -0.18 -1.33
C SER A 65 8.34 0.07 -2.09
N ALA A 66 8.96 1.25 -1.96
CA ALA A 66 10.25 1.55 -2.58
C ALA A 66 11.44 0.87 -1.89
N HIS A 67 11.27 0.41 -0.64
CA HIS A 67 12.31 -0.26 0.15
C HIS A 67 12.10 -1.77 0.25
N THR A 68 10.99 -2.31 -0.26
CA THR A 68 10.71 -3.76 -0.26
C THR A 68 11.01 -4.31 -1.64
N ILE A 69 11.92 -5.30 -1.73
CA ILE A 69 12.28 -5.96 -2.99
C ILE A 69 11.18 -6.97 -3.33
N LEU A 70 10.03 -6.43 -3.75
CA LEU A 70 8.84 -7.19 -4.11
C LEU A 70 8.17 -6.53 -5.31
N GLU A 71 8.51 -7.01 -6.50
CA GLU A 71 7.83 -6.59 -7.72
C GLU A 71 6.50 -7.35 -7.83
N PHE A 72 5.42 -6.76 -7.31
CA PHE A 72 4.08 -7.22 -7.66
C PHE A 72 3.74 -6.73 -9.06
N PRO A 73 3.52 -7.62 -10.03
CA PRO A 73 3.22 -7.18 -11.38
C PRO A 73 1.89 -6.45 -11.41
N PHE A 74 1.86 -5.26 -12.02
CA PHE A 74 0.66 -4.41 -12.01
C PHE A 74 -0.59 -5.12 -12.61
N TRP A 75 -0.39 -6.11 -13.49
CA TRP A 75 -1.48 -6.89 -14.09
C TRP A 75 -2.21 -7.79 -13.08
N VAL A 76 -1.52 -8.25 -12.02
CA VAL A 76 -2.13 -9.06 -10.95
C VAL A 76 -3.22 -8.27 -10.21
N TRP A 77 -3.13 -6.94 -10.21
CA TRP A 77 -4.09 -6.04 -9.57
C TRP A 77 -5.47 -6.11 -10.22
N GLY A 78 -5.55 -6.39 -11.53
CA GLY A 78 -6.81 -6.40 -12.29
C GLY A 78 -7.34 -7.78 -12.63
N ILE A 79 -6.44 -8.75 -12.89
CA ILE A 79 -6.82 -10.06 -13.42
C ILE A 79 -7.54 -10.92 -12.38
N ILE A 80 -7.02 -11.01 -11.15
CA ILE A 80 -7.61 -11.84 -10.09
C ILE A 80 -9.04 -11.37 -9.75
N PRO A 81 -9.29 -10.06 -9.52
CA PRO A 81 -10.64 -9.53 -9.38
C PRO A 81 -11.57 -9.85 -10.54
N ALA A 82 -11.12 -9.62 -11.78
CA ALA A 82 -11.93 -9.82 -12.97
C ALA A 82 -12.39 -11.27 -13.13
N ILE A 83 -11.48 -12.23 -12.91
CA ILE A 83 -11.80 -13.66 -12.94
C ILE A 83 -12.80 -14.02 -11.84
N ALA A 84 -12.59 -13.55 -10.61
CA ALA A 84 -13.48 -13.85 -9.49
C ALA A 84 -14.91 -13.36 -9.73
N ILE A 85 -15.07 -12.17 -10.30
CA ILE A 85 -16.38 -11.59 -10.63
C ILE A 85 -17.04 -12.34 -11.79
N PHE A 86 -16.27 -12.72 -12.80
CA PHE A 86 -16.78 -13.52 -13.91
C PHE A 86 -17.35 -14.86 -13.43
N VAL A 87 -16.61 -15.56 -12.55
CA VAL A 87 -17.07 -16.81 -11.91
C VAL A 87 -18.33 -16.57 -11.08
N LEU A 88 -18.37 -15.51 -10.27
CA LEU A 88 -19.54 -15.16 -9.44
C LEU A 88 -20.79 -14.90 -10.30
N LEU A 89 -20.65 -14.16 -11.39
CA LEU A 89 -21.78 -13.84 -12.29
C LEU A 89 -22.27 -15.09 -13.03
N PHE A 90 -21.36 -15.97 -13.42
CA PHE A 90 -21.70 -17.26 -14.02
C PHE A 90 -22.47 -18.15 -13.03
N VAL A 91 -21.99 -18.28 -11.79
CA VAL A 91 -22.65 -19.09 -10.73
C VAL A 91 -24.03 -18.55 -10.38
N VAL A 92 -24.20 -17.23 -10.33
CA VAL A 92 -25.48 -16.60 -9.99
C VAL A 92 -26.45 -16.61 -11.19
N GLY A 93 -25.99 -16.97 -12.39
CA GLY A 93 -26.80 -16.99 -13.60
C GLY A 93 -27.34 -15.60 -13.96
N ALA A 94 -26.59 -14.55 -13.62
CA ALA A 94 -27.03 -13.17 -13.78
C ALA A 94 -27.21 -12.84 -15.27
N LYS A 95 -28.42 -12.42 -15.65
CA LYS A 95 -28.78 -12.01 -17.02
C LYS A 95 -29.47 -10.66 -16.96
N GLY A 96 -29.21 -9.80 -17.94
CA GLY A 96 -29.85 -8.49 -18.06
C GLY A 96 -28.88 -7.34 -18.27
N LYS A 97 -29.44 -6.12 -18.43
CA LYS A 97 -28.69 -4.90 -18.75
C LYS A 97 -27.83 -4.38 -17.58
N GLU A 98 -28.06 -4.87 -16.36
CA GLU A 98 -27.32 -4.47 -15.15
C GLU A 98 -26.00 -5.25 -14.97
N VAL A 99 -25.85 -6.39 -15.66
CA VAL A 99 -24.65 -7.25 -15.62
C VAL A 99 -23.36 -6.48 -15.94
N PRO A 100 -23.26 -5.68 -17.03
CA PRO A 100 -22.04 -4.91 -17.30
C PRO A 100 -21.70 -3.90 -16.21
N PHE A 101 -22.70 -3.29 -15.56
CA PHE A 101 -22.48 -2.36 -14.46
C PHE A 101 -21.96 -3.09 -13.21
N ALA A 102 -22.52 -4.26 -12.90
CA ALA A 102 -22.04 -5.11 -11.82
C ALA A 102 -20.60 -5.61 -12.06
N ILE A 103 -20.23 -5.93 -13.31
CA ILE A 103 -18.86 -6.28 -13.69
C ILE A 103 -17.92 -5.10 -13.40
N PHE A 104 -18.25 -3.91 -13.93
CA PHE A 104 -17.42 -2.73 -13.75
C PHE A 104 -17.22 -2.39 -12.28
N PHE A 105 -18.31 -2.32 -11.51
CA PHE A 105 -18.25 -1.97 -10.09
C PHE A 105 -17.53 -3.05 -9.28
N GLY A 106 -17.78 -4.32 -9.59
CA GLY A 106 -17.05 -5.44 -9.01
C GLY A 106 -15.56 -5.31 -9.23
N CYS A 107 -15.12 -5.01 -10.47
CA CYS A 107 -13.71 -4.92 -10.82
C CYS A 107 -13.04 -3.78 -10.04
N CYS A 108 -13.69 -2.62 -9.95
CA CYS A 108 -13.21 -1.50 -9.14
C CYS A 108 -13.05 -1.88 -7.66
N VAL A 109 -14.05 -2.54 -7.07
CA VAL A 109 -14.01 -2.98 -5.67
C VAL A 109 -12.92 -4.04 -5.46
N GLY A 110 -12.78 -4.99 -6.38
CA GLY A 110 -11.77 -6.05 -6.27
C GLY A 110 -10.34 -5.53 -6.44
N ILE A 111 -10.09 -4.59 -7.36
CA ILE A 111 -8.80 -3.88 -7.47
C ILE A 111 -8.49 -3.17 -6.15
N PHE A 112 -9.47 -2.48 -5.58
CA PHE A 112 -9.31 -1.77 -4.30
C PHE A 112 -8.97 -2.72 -3.14
N ILE A 113 -9.70 -3.83 -2.98
CA ILE A 113 -9.44 -4.84 -1.94
C ILE A 113 -8.06 -5.48 -2.14
N THR A 114 -7.70 -5.82 -3.37
CA THR A 114 -6.39 -6.42 -3.69
C THR A 114 -5.26 -5.46 -3.32
N GLY A 115 -5.42 -4.17 -3.66
CA GLY A 115 -4.48 -3.13 -3.25
C GLY A 115 -4.34 -3.03 -1.74
N LEU A 116 -5.44 -3.06 -0.99
CA LEU A 116 -5.40 -3.04 0.48
C LEU A 116 -4.69 -4.27 1.07
N LEU A 117 -4.90 -5.46 0.50
CA LEU A 117 -4.23 -6.69 0.96
C LEU A 117 -2.72 -6.62 0.71
N ILE A 118 -2.28 -6.16 -0.45
CA ILE A 118 -0.86 -5.97 -0.75
C ILE A 118 -0.25 -4.94 0.19
N MET A 119 -0.95 -3.83 0.43
CA MET A 119 -0.51 -2.81 1.38
C MET A 119 -0.26 -3.41 2.76
N LEU A 120 -1.17 -4.27 3.23
CA LEU A 120 -1.03 -4.96 4.51
C LEU A 120 0.15 -5.95 4.49
N VAL A 121 0.32 -6.73 3.43
CA VAL A 121 1.44 -7.68 3.31
C VAL A 121 2.78 -6.93 3.31
N GLN A 122 2.94 -5.89 2.51
CA GLN A 122 4.18 -5.10 2.47
C GLN A 122 4.45 -4.41 3.82
N SER A 123 3.42 -3.81 4.43
CA SER A 123 3.56 -3.13 5.71
C SER A 123 3.94 -4.12 6.82
N THR A 124 3.28 -5.28 6.90
CA THR A 124 3.61 -6.30 7.90
C THR A 124 4.98 -6.92 7.65
N ASN A 125 5.35 -7.13 6.37
CA ASN A 125 6.69 -7.57 6.00
C ASN A 125 7.76 -6.60 6.53
N TYR A 126 7.55 -5.30 6.30
CA TYR A 126 8.46 -4.22 6.70
C TYR A 126 8.57 -4.07 8.21
N TRP A 127 7.44 -3.99 8.91
CA TRP A 127 7.39 -3.70 10.35
C TRP A 127 7.83 -4.87 11.23
N PHE A 128 7.59 -6.11 10.80
CA PHE A 128 7.94 -7.31 11.56
C PHE A 128 9.18 -8.01 10.99
N ALA A 129 10.11 -7.26 10.42
CA ALA A 129 11.41 -7.78 10.01
C ALA A 129 12.18 -8.30 11.23
N ASN A 130 12.57 -9.57 11.21
CA ASN A 130 13.16 -10.27 12.36
C ASN A 130 14.50 -10.96 12.03
N SER A 131 15.05 -10.75 10.83
CA SER A 131 16.38 -11.29 10.52
C SER A 131 17.49 -10.30 10.84
N GLU A 132 18.68 -10.85 11.07
CA GLU A 132 19.92 -10.08 10.99
C GLU A 132 20.08 -9.43 9.61
N SER A 133 20.78 -8.31 9.60
CA SER A 133 21.14 -7.61 8.36
C SER A 133 22.21 -8.38 7.60
N TYR A 134 22.09 -8.42 6.28
CA TYR A 134 23.08 -9.01 5.39
C TYR A 134 23.36 -8.07 4.22
N HIS A 135 24.46 -8.32 3.53
CA HIS A 135 24.99 -7.45 2.49
C HIS A 135 24.85 -8.10 1.12
N ARG A 136 24.52 -7.30 0.11
CA ARG A 136 24.55 -7.70 -1.31
C ARG A 136 25.15 -6.59 -2.14
N GLU A 137 26.08 -6.96 -3.01
CA GLU A 137 26.64 -6.04 -4.00
C GLU A 137 25.64 -5.79 -5.13
N ALA A 138 25.49 -4.53 -5.52
CA ALA A 138 24.66 -4.12 -6.63
C ALA A 138 25.40 -3.12 -7.52
N TYR A 139 25.17 -3.21 -8.81
CA TYR A 139 25.67 -2.27 -9.81
C TYR A 139 24.65 -1.17 -10.08
N VAL A 140 25.10 0.09 -10.08
CA VAL A 140 24.25 1.26 -10.38
C VAL A 140 24.09 1.39 -11.89
N MET A 141 22.95 0.91 -12.40
CA MET A 141 22.64 0.92 -13.83
C MET A 141 22.31 2.33 -14.35
N GLY A 142 21.72 3.17 -13.50
CA GLY A 142 21.37 4.54 -13.90
C GLY A 142 20.51 5.27 -12.87
N LYS A 143 20.47 6.60 -13.02
CA LYS A 143 19.81 7.52 -12.09
C LYS A 143 18.79 8.37 -12.84
N LYS A 144 17.62 8.59 -12.23
CA LYS A 144 16.57 9.44 -12.78
C LYS A 144 15.89 10.27 -11.70
N HIS A 145 16.14 11.57 -11.74
CA HIS A 145 15.36 12.55 -11.00
C HIS A 145 14.08 12.91 -11.79
N ILE A 146 12.93 12.69 -11.17
CA ILE A 146 11.63 13.07 -11.76
C ILE A 146 11.12 14.28 -10.99
N THR A 147 11.20 15.45 -11.61
CA THR A 147 10.53 16.67 -11.18
C THR A 147 9.24 16.84 -11.95
N ASN A 148 8.12 17.01 -11.26
CA ASN A 148 6.91 17.50 -11.91
C ASN A 148 7.10 19.00 -12.15
N ASN A 149 7.37 19.38 -13.40
CA ASN A 149 7.48 20.78 -13.86
C ASN A 149 6.30 21.62 -13.35
N GLY A 150 6.48 22.32 -12.22
CA GLY A 150 5.55 23.31 -11.69
C GLY A 150 4.88 22.99 -10.34
N TYR A 151 4.99 21.77 -9.80
CA TYR A 151 4.48 21.44 -8.47
C TYR A 151 5.61 21.23 -7.45
N ARG A 152 5.39 21.73 -6.22
CA ARG A 152 6.36 21.79 -5.10
C ARG A 152 7.23 20.52 -4.97
N HIS A 153 8.48 20.72 -4.55
CA HIS A 153 9.53 19.74 -4.21
C HIS A 153 9.08 18.46 -3.48
N TRP A 154 7.90 18.44 -2.86
CA TRP A 154 7.38 17.33 -2.06
C TRP A 154 7.00 16.07 -2.87
N PHE A 155 6.98 16.15 -4.21
CA PHE A 155 6.72 14.99 -5.09
C PHE A 155 7.89 14.65 -6.01
N SER A 156 9.09 15.21 -5.77
CA SER A 156 10.28 14.81 -6.52
C SER A 156 10.64 13.36 -6.18
N LYS A 157 10.82 12.52 -7.19
CA LYS A 157 11.33 11.16 -7.02
C LYS A 157 12.78 11.08 -7.45
N PHE A 158 13.60 10.45 -6.64
CA PHE A 158 15.04 10.30 -6.83
C PHE A 158 15.34 8.82 -7.07
N ASN A 159 15.09 8.37 -8.30
CA ASN A 159 15.21 6.95 -8.61
C ASN A 159 16.65 6.57 -8.92
N VAL A 160 17.14 5.54 -8.25
CA VAL A 160 18.39 4.84 -8.54
C VAL A 160 18.04 3.43 -8.96
N SER A 161 18.48 3.05 -10.16
CA SER A 161 18.27 1.71 -10.72
C SER A 161 19.48 0.86 -10.40
N LEU A 162 19.25 -0.23 -9.68
CA LEU A 162 20.25 -1.17 -9.20
C LEU A 162 20.04 -2.54 -9.86
N ILE A 163 21.13 -3.24 -10.14
CA ILE A 163 21.12 -4.66 -10.50
C ILE A 163 22.00 -5.40 -9.50
N PHE A 164 21.42 -6.33 -8.75
CA PHE A 164 22.17 -7.15 -7.81
C PHE A 164 23.10 -8.12 -8.55
N LEU A 165 24.37 -8.18 -8.16
CA LEU A 165 25.39 -8.95 -8.89
C LEU A 165 25.24 -10.46 -8.72
N ASP A 166 24.67 -10.91 -7.59
CA ASP A 166 24.49 -12.32 -7.26
C ASP A 166 23.43 -13.00 -8.14
N ASN A 167 22.28 -12.36 -8.33
CA ASN A 167 21.11 -12.95 -8.99
C ASN A 167 20.61 -12.16 -10.22
N LYS A 168 21.25 -11.04 -10.58
CA LYS A 168 20.83 -10.12 -11.65
C LYS A 168 19.42 -9.54 -11.47
N GLU A 169 18.91 -9.53 -10.25
CA GLU A 169 17.61 -8.94 -9.93
C GLU A 169 17.68 -7.42 -10.08
N TYR A 170 16.71 -6.87 -10.81
CA TYR A 170 16.57 -5.44 -11.00
C TYR A 170 15.79 -4.85 -9.83
N PHE A 171 16.25 -3.73 -9.30
CA PHE A 171 15.56 -3.01 -8.25
C PHE A 171 15.65 -1.50 -8.47
N ARG A 172 14.51 -0.81 -8.29
CA ARG A 172 14.47 0.66 -8.35
C ARG A 172 14.22 1.22 -6.97
N LEU A 173 15.21 1.90 -6.44
CA LEU A 173 15.13 2.59 -5.17
C LEU A 173 14.78 4.06 -5.38
N ASP A 174 13.87 4.59 -4.55
CA ASP A 174 13.52 6.02 -4.51
C ASP A 174 14.07 6.62 -3.22
N ASP A 175 15.31 7.13 -3.28
CA ASP A 175 16.02 7.70 -2.13
C ASP A 175 16.90 8.88 -2.55
N SER A 176 16.67 10.04 -1.94
CA SER A 176 17.36 11.28 -2.31
C SER A 176 18.82 11.35 -1.86
N ASP A 177 19.16 10.70 -0.77
CA ASP A 177 20.51 10.75 -0.20
C ASP A 177 21.41 9.82 -1.02
N ILE A 178 20.94 8.61 -1.29
CA ILE A 178 21.66 7.66 -2.15
C ILE A 178 21.80 8.21 -3.58
N TYR A 179 20.75 8.85 -4.10
CA TYR A 179 20.82 9.53 -5.40
C TYR A 179 21.93 10.59 -5.45
N LYS A 180 22.32 11.22 -4.34
CA LYS A 180 23.42 12.21 -4.35
C LYS A 180 24.79 11.57 -4.20
N THR A 181 24.87 10.38 -3.63
CA THR A 181 26.14 9.76 -3.20
C THR A 181 26.72 8.75 -4.17
N CYS A 182 25.90 8.06 -4.96
CA CYS A 182 26.39 7.09 -5.96
C CYS A 182 26.25 7.64 -7.38
N ASP A 183 27.15 7.30 -8.29
CA ASP A 183 27.08 7.59 -9.72
C ASP A 183 26.78 6.34 -10.56
N GLN A 184 26.34 6.56 -11.79
CA GLN A 184 26.09 5.47 -12.72
C GLN A 184 27.42 4.79 -13.08
N GLY A 185 27.48 3.47 -12.92
CA GLY A 185 28.73 2.72 -13.04
C GLY A 185 29.31 2.24 -11.72
N ASP A 186 28.86 2.80 -10.60
CA ASP A 186 29.36 2.41 -9.28
C ASP A 186 28.89 1.01 -8.89
N THR A 187 29.72 0.33 -8.12
CA THR A 187 29.31 -0.86 -7.36
C THR A 187 29.06 -0.44 -5.92
N VAL A 188 27.87 -0.75 -5.41
CA VAL A 188 27.42 -0.36 -4.08
C VAL A 188 27.08 -1.59 -3.25
N ASN A 189 27.33 -1.52 -1.95
CA ASN A 189 26.98 -2.57 -1.02
C ASN A 189 25.65 -2.24 -0.34
N VAL A 190 24.64 -3.05 -0.62
CA VAL A 190 23.26 -2.87 -0.16
C VAL A 190 23.06 -3.64 1.14
N THR A 191 22.66 -2.95 2.20
CA THR A 191 22.29 -3.58 3.47
C THR A 191 20.81 -3.95 3.45
N LEU A 192 20.55 -5.26 3.54
CA LEU A 192 19.23 -5.87 3.46
C LEU A 192 18.88 -6.54 4.79
N CYS A 193 17.59 -6.68 5.06
CA CYS A 193 17.07 -7.61 6.06
C CYS A 193 15.88 -8.38 5.49
N LYS A 194 15.64 -9.60 5.97
CA LYS A 194 14.43 -10.36 5.63
C LYS A 194 13.27 -9.87 6.50
N GLY A 195 12.21 -9.46 5.82
CA GLY A 195 10.93 -9.16 6.45
C GLY A 195 10.22 -10.39 6.98
N LEU A 196 9.02 -10.20 7.53
CA LEU A 196 8.20 -11.26 8.12
C LEU A 196 8.00 -12.48 7.21
N TYR A 197 7.85 -12.26 5.90
CA TYR A 197 7.61 -13.34 4.93
C TYR A 197 8.88 -13.80 4.20
N GLY A 198 10.06 -13.43 4.73
CA GLY A 198 11.34 -13.73 4.08
C GLY A 198 11.67 -12.82 2.89
N ILE A 199 10.81 -11.85 2.59
CA ILE A 199 10.98 -10.90 1.48
C ILE A 199 12.02 -9.84 1.89
N PRO A 200 13.08 -9.61 1.10
CA PRO A 200 14.12 -8.63 1.41
C PRO A 200 13.60 -7.19 1.50
N ILE A 201 14.13 -6.45 2.47
CA ILE A 201 13.89 -5.03 2.69
C ILE A 201 15.25 -4.33 2.72
N VAL A 202 15.35 -3.24 1.98
CA VAL A 202 16.50 -2.33 1.96
C VAL A 202 16.46 -1.46 3.20
N LYS A 203 17.53 -1.52 4.02
CA LYS A 203 17.69 -0.67 5.20
C LYS A 203 18.61 0.51 4.95
N ASP A 204 19.71 0.27 4.26
CA ASP A 204 20.77 1.24 4.04
C ASP A 204 21.56 0.87 2.78
N LEU A 205 22.20 1.85 2.15
CA LEU A 205 23.17 1.63 1.08
C LEU A 205 24.46 2.36 1.39
N LYS A 206 25.57 1.63 1.28
CA LYS A 206 26.90 2.20 1.39
C LYS A 206 27.62 2.02 0.08
N THR A 207 28.12 3.12 -0.47
CA THR A 207 29.05 3.08 -1.60
C THR A 207 30.34 2.48 -1.08
N GLU A 208 30.79 1.37 -1.67
CA GLU A 208 32.19 0.99 -1.53
C GLU A 208 32.96 1.91 -2.47
N VAL A 209 33.59 2.94 -1.91
CA VAL A 209 34.59 3.69 -2.67
C VAL A 209 35.76 2.73 -2.85
N VAL A 210 35.76 1.99 -3.94
CA VAL A 210 36.92 1.22 -4.38
C VAL A 210 37.96 2.26 -4.78
N PRO A 211 39.07 2.44 -4.03
CA PRO A 211 40.15 3.30 -4.50
C PRO A 211 40.64 2.73 -5.83
N ALA A 212 40.75 3.59 -6.84
CA ALA A 212 41.40 3.23 -8.09
C ALA A 212 42.87 2.94 -7.78
N ASP A 213 43.28 1.68 -7.97
CA ASP A 213 44.68 1.27 -8.04
C ASP A 213 45.32 1.76 -9.35
#